data_AF-A0A962S1A5-F1
#
_entry.id   AF-A0A962S1A5-F1
#
_cell.length_a   1.000
_cell.length_b   1.000
_cell.length_c   1.000
_cell.angle_alpha   90.00
_cell.angle_beta   90.00
_cell.angle_gamma   90.00
#
_symmetry.space_group_name_H-M   'P 1'
#
loop_
_entity.id
_entity.type
_entity.pdbx_description
1 polymer ?
#
loop_
_entity_poly.entity_id
_entity_poly.type
_entity_poly.pdbx_seq_one_letter_code
_entity_poly.pdbx_strand_id
1 'polypeptide(L)'
;MRFALVLMITGCSQSSAIRDGKDPLAFLAAGSEIQLNRDLEIPAGETRVFFQRGKTIPVGELDYYHPSCDLEVWELQQKVRTVAKDLFVIGRLSSGTDPVVSLGTTQLVDSSTVARLFGDRGPSVHRYLRVELHSATQPDVMRLTCRGAWADYYDARFPSEVEIKLALGDIMVFL
;
A
#
# COMPACT_ATOMS: atom_id res chain seq x y z
N MET A 1 -51.54 -22.22 -32.36
CA MET A 1 -50.67 -21.03 -32.25
C MET A 1 -49.65 -21.29 -31.15
N ARG A 2 -48.39 -21.56 -31.49
CA ARG A 2 -47.29 -21.75 -30.52
C ARG A 2 -46.59 -20.40 -30.33
N PHE A 3 -46.65 -19.84 -29.12
CA PHE A 3 -45.90 -18.65 -28.74
C PHE A 3 -44.46 -19.07 -28.38
N ALA A 4 -43.49 -18.66 -29.19
CA ALA A 4 -42.07 -18.77 -28.87
C ALA A 4 -41.65 -17.52 -28.08
N LEU A 5 -41.33 -17.70 -26.81
CA LEU A 5 -40.81 -16.65 -25.93
C LEU A 5 -39.29 -16.54 -26.15
N VAL A 6 -38.85 -15.48 -26.84
CA VAL A 6 -37.43 -15.18 -27.06
C VAL A 6 -36.91 -14.39 -25.85
N LEU A 7 -36.07 -15.02 -25.03
CA LEU A 7 -35.30 -14.34 -23.99
C LEU A 7 -34.13 -13.59 -24.65
N MET A 8 -34.21 -12.26 -24.65
CA MET A 8 -33.08 -11.37 -24.96
C MET A 8 -32.22 -11.22 -23.69
N ILE A 9 -31.05 -11.84 -23.67
CA ILE A 9 -30.06 -11.63 -22.60
C ILE A 9 -29.23 -10.41 -22.99
N THR A 10 -29.50 -9.27 -22.37
CA THR A 10 -28.65 -8.07 -22.50
C THR A 10 -27.40 -8.25 -21.64
N GLY A 11 -26.29 -8.65 -22.26
CA GLY A 11 -24.98 -8.63 -21.63
C GLY A 11 -24.50 -7.19 -21.46
N CYS A 12 -24.29 -6.74 -20.22
CA CYS A 12 -23.58 -5.50 -19.95
C CYS A 12 -22.09 -5.71 -20.27
N SER A 13 -21.62 -5.24 -21.42
CA SER A 13 -20.20 -5.03 -21.66
C SER A 13 -19.77 -3.80 -20.86
N GLN A 14 -19.12 -4.01 -19.70
CA GLN A 14 -18.35 -2.96 -19.04
C GLN A 14 -17.17 -2.60 -19.95
N SER A 15 -17.37 -1.59 -20.79
CA SER A 15 -16.31 -0.95 -21.54
C SER A 15 -15.56 -0.03 -20.58
N SER A 16 -14.59 -0.60 -19.86
CA SER A 16 -13.59 0.19 -19.15
C SER A 16 -12.75 0.90 -20.22
N ALA A 17 -12.96 2.20 -20.36
CA ALA A 17 -12.18 3.05 -21.24
C ALA A 17 -10.71 3.02 -20.80
N ILE A 18 -9.93 2.11 -21.37
CA ILE A 18 -8.47 2.12 -21.36
C ILE A 18 -8.05 3.30 -22.23
N ARG A 19 -7.99 4.48 -21.62
CA ARG A 19 -7.33 5.65 -22.20
C ARG A 19 -5.84 5.48 -21.94
N ASP A 20 -5.14 5.11 -23.01
CA ASP A 20 -3.68 4.99 -23.12
C ASP A 20 -3.01 3.77 -22.45
N GLY A 21 -3.52 2.57 -22.75
CA GLY A 21 -2.78 1.31 -23.00
C GLY A 21 -1.81 0.69 -21.98
N LYS A 22 -1.34 1.40 -20.94
CA LYS A 22 -0.42 0.86 -19.92
C LYS A 22 -1.06 0.98 -18.54
N ASP A 23 -1.07 -0.13 -17.81
CA ASP A 23 -1.45 -0.15 -16.41
C ASP A 23 -0.47 0.72 -15.61
N PRO A 24 -0.93 1.79 -14.92
CA PRO A 24 -0.06 2.66 -14.12
C PRO A 24 0.60 1.92 -12.93
N LEU A 25 0.16 0.71 -12.61
CA LEU A 25 0.76 -0.14 -11.58
C LEU A 25 1.53 -1.33 -12.18
N ALA A 26 1.81 -1.34 -13.49
CA ALA A 26 2.58 -2.40 -14.14
C ALA A 26 3.94 -2.63 -13.48
N PHE A 27 4.57 -1.59 -12.93
CA PHE A 27 5.85 -1.69 -12.20
C PHE A 27 5.75 -2.46 -10.87
N LEU A 28 4.54 -2.70 -10.36
CA LEU A 28 4.23 -3.53 -9.19
C LEU A 28 3.69 -4.91 -9.57
N ALA A 29 3.70 -5.27 -10.85
CA ALA A 29 3.22 -6.57 -11.30
C ALA A 29 4.12 -7.69 -10.76
N ALA A 30 3.52 -8.83 -10.43
CA ALA A 30 4.27 -10.00 -10.00
C ALA A 30 5.33 -10.40 -11.03
N GLY A 31 6.54 -10.70 -10.57
CA GLY A 31 7.71 -10.98 -11.40
C GLY A 31 8.54 -9.74 -11.77
N SER A 32 8.04 -8.52 -11.53
CA SER A 32 8.86 -7.30 -11.61
C SER A 32 9.90 -7.28 -10.49
N GLU A 33 10.91 -6.43 -10.61
CA GLU A 33 12.01 -6.37 -9.64
C GLU A 33 12.13 -4.98 -9.01
N ILE A 34 12.51 -4.96 -7.74
CA ILE A 34 12.88 -3.74 -7.01
C ILE A 34 14.23 -3.94 -6.35
N GLN A 35 15.15 -3.01 -6.61
CA GLN A 35 16.51 -3.05 -6.09
C GLN A 35 16.62 -2.16 -4.86
N LEU A 36 17.11 -2.70 -3.75
CA LEU A 36 17.59 -1.92 -2.60
C LEU A 36 19.06 -1.54 -2.85
N ASN A 37 19.33 -0.24 -3.01
CA ASN A 37 20.64 0.25 -3.46
C ASN A 37 21.69 0.39 -2.34
N ARG A 38 21.27 0.29 -1.09
CA ARG A 38 22.14 0.42 0.08
C ARG A 38 21.64 -0.42 1.24
N ASP A 39 22.56 -0.75 2.14
CA ASP A 39 22.21 -1.44 3.37
C ASP A 39 21.23 -0.60 4.20
N LEU A 40 20.23 -1.27 4.75
CA LEU A 40 19.14 -0.66 5.51
C LEU A 40 19.15 -1.21 6.93
N GLU A 41 19.27 -0.33 7.92
CA GLU A 41 19.19 -0.72 9.32
C GLU A 41 17.73 -0.72 9.79
N ILE A 42 17.33 -1.83 10.42
CA ILE A 42 16.08 -1.94 11.16
C ILE A 42 16.42 -1.78 12.64
N PRO A 43 15.86 -0.77 13.34
CA PRO A 43 16.10 -0.58 14.76
C PRO A 43 15.72 -1.78 15.61
N ALA A 44 16.36 -1.90 16.78
CA ALA A 44 15.97 -2.88 17.78
C ALA A 44 14.51 -2.66 18.22
N GLY A 45 13.73 -3.74 18.29
CA GLY A 45 12.31 -3.67 18.66
C GLY A 45 11.38 -3.25 17.52
N GLU A 46 11.89 -3.12 16.29
CA GLU A 46 11.09 -2.80 15.11
C GLU A 46 11.16 -3.92 14.06
N THR A 47 10.11 -4.01 13.23
CA THR A 47 10.04 -4.89 12.06
C THR A 47 9.91 -4.11 10.75
N ARG A 48 9.96 -2.78 10.83
CA ARG A 48 9.68 -1.89 9.70
C ARG A 48 10.70 -0.78 9.61
N VAL A 49 10.96 -0.34 8.39
CA VAL A 49 11.64 0.92 8.12
C VAL A 49 10.79 1.73 7.18
N PHE A 50 10.52 2.98 7.56
CA PHE A 50 9.65 3.87 6.79
C PHE A 50 10.48 4.74 5.85
N PHE A 51 9.92 5.02 4.69
CA PHE A 51 10.47 5.89 3.66
C PHE A 51 9.49 7.01 3.35
N GLN A 52 10.00 8.23 3.33
CA GLN A 52 9.26 9.40 2.89
C GLN A 52 10.22 10.41 2.30
N ARG A 53 9.87 10.98 1.13
CA ARG A 53 10.69 11.99 0.43
C ARG A 53 12.15 11.52 0.19
N GLY A 54 12.32 10.25 -0.17
CA GLY A 54 13.62 9.65 -0.48
C GLY A 54 14.54 9.46 0.72
N LYS A 55 13.99 9.40 1.93
CA LYS A 55 14.74 9.22 3.17
C LYS A 55 14.12 8.13 4.01
N THR A 56 14.95 7.40 4.74
CA THR A 56 14.52 6.59 5.88
C THR A 56 14.13 7.52 7.02
N ILE A 57 12.96 7.32 7.60
CA ILE A 57 12.45 8.13 8.71
C ILE A 57 11.94 7.23 9.84
N PRO A 58 12.10 7.63 11.12
CA PRO A 58 11.42 6.97 12.23
C PRO A 58 9.91 7.12 12.11
N VAL A 59 9.14 6.15 12.63
CA VAL A 59 7.67 6.21 12.62
C VAL A 59 7.12 7.46 13.30
N GLY A 60 7.79 7.95 14.35
CA GLY A 60 7.39 9.17 15.07
C GLY A 60 7.59 10.47 14.29
N GLU A 61 8.34 10.44 13.19
CA GLU A 61 8.57 11.60 12.30
C GLU A 61 7.76 11.50 11.00
N LEU A 62 6.90 10.48 10.88
CA LEU A 62 6.09 10.26 9.70
C LEU A 62 5.04 11.37 9.56
N ASP A 63 5.14 12.13 8.47
CA ASP A 63 4.09 13.07 8.09
C ASP A 63 2.97 12.32 7.39
N TYR A 64 1.91 11.99 8.12
CA TYR A 64 0.77 11.22 7.60
C TYR A 64 0.01 11.93 6.46
N TYR A 65 0.17 13.24 6.28
CA TYR A 65 -0.45 13.97 5.17
C TYR A 65 0.32 13.84 3.86
N HIS A 66 1.46 13.13 3.87
CA HIS A 66 2.26 12.87 2.69
C HIS A 66 2.43 11.37 2.43
N PRO A 67 2.50 10.94 1.16
CA PRO A 67 2.74 9.55 0.81
C PRO A 67 4.01 9.00 1.46
N SER A 68 3.98 7.72 1.81
CA SER A 68 5.10 7.02 2.44
C SER A 68 5.10 5.55 2.04
N CYS A 69 6.24 4.90 2.21
CA CYS A 69 6.34 3.44 2.10
C CYS A 69 6.98 2.85 3.35
N ASP A 70 6.79 1.56 3.62
CA ASP A 70 7.56 0.81 4.60
C ASP A 70 7.99 -0.55 4.06
N LEU A 71 9.24 -0.91 4.34
CA LEU A 71 9.77 -2.26 4.16
C LEU A 71 9.56 -3.01 5.46
N GLU A 72 8.93 -4.18 5.40
CA GLU A 72 8.65 -5.01 6.57
C GLU A 72 9.40 -6.33 6.52
N VAL A 73 9.94 -6.74 7.66
CA VAL A 73 10.56 -8.05 7.90
C VAL A 73 9.68 -8.91 8.81
N TRP A 74 9.85 -10.25 8.75
CA TRP A 74 9.08 -11.15 9.61
C TRP A 74 9.57 -11.15 11.06
N GLU A 75 10.88 -11.27 11.27
CA GLU A 75 11.44 -11.43 12.60
C GLU A 75 11.68 -10.10 13.32
N LEU A 76 10.98 -9.94 14.46
CA LEU A 76 11.30 -8.92 15.45
C LEU A 76 12.59 -9.30 16.19
N GLN A 77 13.57 -8.40 16.21
CA GLN A 77 14.82 -8.60 16.95
C GLN A 77 15.05 -7.51 17.99
N GLN A 78 15.67 -7.87 19.12
CA GLN A 78 16.02 -6.94 20.20
C GLN A 78 17.37 -6.24 19.97
N LYS A 79 17.93 -6.36 18.76
CA LYS A 79 19.16 -5.72 18.33
C LYS A 79 18.95 -5.12 16.96
N VAL A 80 19.74 -4.09 16.63
CA VAL A 80 19.80 -3.55 15.27
C VAL A 80 20.18 -4.68 14.32
N ARG A 81 19.50 -4.72 13.18
CA ARG A 81 19.74 -5.68 12.11
C ARG A 81 19.81 -4.96 10.78
N THR A 82 20.51 -5.57 9.84
CA THR A 82 20.72 -5.00 8.51
C THR A 82 20.00 -5.84 7.47
N VAL A 83 19.24 -5.19 6.60
CA VAL A 83 18.85 -5.71 5.30
C VAL A 83 19.91 -5.21 4.32
N ALA A 84 20.72 -6.14 3.80
CA ALA A 84 21.77 -5.80 2.85
C ALA A 84 21.18 -5.35 1.52
N LYS A 85 21.93 -4.54 0.77
CA LYS A 85 21.60 -4.20 -0.62
C LYS A 85 21.36 -5.48 -1.43
N ASP A 86 20.29 -5.49 -2.22
CA ASP A 86 19.83 -6.70 -2.90
C ASP A 86 18.76 -6.41 -3.94
N LEU A 87 18.39 -7.44 -4.70
CA LEU A 87 17.30 -7.43 -5.65
C LEU A 87 16.15 -8.28 -5.13
N PHE A 88 14.96 -7.69 -5.08
CA PHE A 88 13.75 -8.37 -4.65
C PHE A 88 12.81 -8.57 -5.83
N VAL A 89 12.34 -9.79 -6.01
CA VAL A 89 11.27 -10.11 -6.96
C VAL A 89 9.94 -9.76 -6.30
N ILE A 90 9.12 -8.99 -7.00
CA ILE A 90 7.77 -8.61 -6.58
C ILE A 90 6.85 -9.82 -6.72
N GLY A 91 6.19 -10.18 -5.61
CA GLY A 91 5.16 -11.20 -5.55
C GLY A 91 3.77 -10.60 -5.77
N ARG A 92 2.81 -11.05 -4.97
CA ARG A 92 1.41 -10.63 -5.10
C ARG A 92 1.22 -9.16 -4.72
N LEU A 93 0.58 -8.39 -5.61
CA LEU A 93 0.06 -7.06 -5.32
C LEU A 93 -1.31 -7.15 -4.64
N SER A 94 -1.50 -6.34 -3.60
CA SER A 94 -2.76 -6.17 -2.89
C SER A 94 -2.98 -4.70 -2.55
N SER A 95 -4.24 -4.32 -2.34
CA SER A 95 -4.62 -2.96 -1.98
C SER A 95 -5.55 -2.98 -0.79
N GLY A 96 -5.55 -1.93 0.03
CA GLY A 96 -6.50 -1.82 1.13
C GLY A 96 -6.58 -0.42 1.72
N THR A 97 -7.24 -0.35 2.87
CA THR A 97 -7.49 0.88 3.62
C THR A 97 -7.14 0.64 5.08
N ASP A 98 -6.27 1.47 5.64
CA ASP A 98 -5.93 1.49 7.07
C ASP A 98 -6.72 2.62 7.74
N PRO A 99 -7.64 2.35 8.68
CA PRO A 99 -8.31 3.39 9.43
C PRO A 99 -7.34 4.08 10.39
N VAL A 100 -7.36 5.41 10.42
CA VAL A 100 -6.61 6.19 11.42
C VAL A 100 -7.49 6.30 12.65
N VAL A 101 -7.35 5.35 13.57
CA VAL A 101 -8.06 5.40 14.86
C VAL A 101 -7.27 6.23 15.86
N SER A 102 -7.81 7.39 16.25
CA SER A 102 -7.46 7.99 17.54
C SER A 102 -7.93 7.03 18.62
N LEU A 103 -7.03 6.56 19.49
CA LEU A 103 -7.33 5.70 20.63
C LEU A 103 -8.38 6.36 21.54
N GLY A 104 -9.64 6.03 21.28
CA GLY A 104 -10.80 6.30 22.12
C GLY A 104 -11.70 5.09 22.03
N THR A 105 -11.43 4.08 22.87
CA THR A 105 -12.26 2.90 23.15
C THR A 105 -13.01 2.29 21.96
N THR A 106 -12.54 1.15 21.46
CA THR A 106 -13.26 0.31 20.50
C THR A 106 -14.62 -0.12 21.06
N GLN A 107 -15.67 0.65 20.78
CA GLN A 107 -17.04 0.23 20.98
C GLN A 107 -17.59 -0.23 19.63
N LEU A 108 -18.28 -1.37 19.61
CA LEU A 108 -19.12 -1.78 18.49
C LEU A 108 -20.24 -0.74 18.37
N VAL A 109 -20.01 0.28 17.56
CA VAL A 109 -20.97 1.35 17.31
C VAL A 109 -21.73 1.05 16.03
N ASP A 110 -23.06 1.18 16.10
CA ASP A 110 -23.91 1.04 14.92
C ASP A 110 -23.57 2.11 13.86
N SER A 111 -23.88 1.80 12.61
CA SER A 111 -23.73 2.67 11.44
C SER A 111 -24.27 4.09 11.65
N SER A 112 -25.36 4.27 12.40
CA SER A 112 -25.93 5.58 12.72
C SER A 112 -25.07 6.40 13.68
N THR A 113 -24.35 5.73 14.59
CA THR A 113 -23.41 6.37 15.53
C THR A 113 -22.11 6.75 14.83
N VAL A 114 -21.63 5.92 13.90
CA VAL A 114 -20.50 6.27 13.02
C VAL A 114 -20.85 7.50 12.17
N ALA A 115 -22.04 7.53 11.55
CA ALA A 115 -22.51 8.69 10.80
C ALA A 115 -22.64 9.97 11.66
N ARG A 116 -23.03 9.84 12.93
CA ARG A 116 -23.09 10.98 13.86
C ARG A 116 -21.72 11.48 14.32
N LEU A 117 -20.74 10.58 14.47
CA LEU A 117 -19.39 10.93 14.92
C LEU A 117 -18.54 11.54 13.79
N PHE A 118 -18.69 11.05 12.56
CA PHE A 118 -17.85 11.43 11.42
C PHE A 118 -18.60 12.25 10.35
N GLY A 119 -19.91 12.46 10.51
CA GLY A 119 -20.75 13.10 9.50
C GLY A 119 -20.70 12.36 8.16
N ASP A 120 -20.93 13.10 7.07
CA ASP A 120 -20.90 12.57 5.70
C ASP A 120 -19.48 12.28 5.19
N ARG A 121 -18.43 12.61 5.96
CA ARG A 121 -17.02 12.48 5.53
C ARG A 121 -16.43 11.10 5.81
N GLY A 122 -17.04 10.34 6.74
CA GLY A 122 -16.53 9.03 7.15
C GLY A 122 -15.23 9.11 7.96
N PRO A 123 -14.68 7.97 8.42
CA PRO A 123 -13.43 7.96 9.16
C PRO A 123 -12.27 8.40 8.27
N SER A 124 -11.28 9.06 8.84
CA SER A 124 -10.07 9.40 8.10
C SER A 124 -9.14 8.17 8.01
N VAL A 125 -8.58 7.92 6.82
CA VAL A 125 -7.89 6.67 6.48
C VAL A 125 -6.65 6.91 5.61
N HIS A 126 -5.80 5.88 5.50
CA HIS A 126 -4.84 5.75 4.41
C HIS A 126 -5.30 4.66 3.46
N ARG A 127 -5.25 4.90 2.15
CA ARG A 127 -5.28 3.81 1.17
C ARG A 127 -3.87 3.36 0.87
N TYR A 128 -3.68 2.06 0.72
CA TYR A 128 -2.36 1.47 0.49
C TYR A 128 -2.32 0.49 -0.67
N LEU A 129 -1.13 0.37 -1.24
CA LEU A 129 -0.70 -0.70 -2.12
C LEU A 129 0.39 -1.50 -1.40
N ARG A 130 0.32 -2.82 -1.49
CA ARG A 130 1.24 -3.73 -0.82
C ARG A 130 1.67 -4.82 -1.77
N VAL A 131 2.98 -5.00 -1.90
CA VAL A 131 3.57 -6.11 -2.64
C VAL A 131 4.36 -7.02 -1.71
N GLU A 132 4.23 -8.32 -1.91
CA GLU A 132 5.16 -9.30 -1.34
C GLU A 132 6.53 -9.13 -2.00
N LEU A 133 7.60 -9.34 -1.24
CA LEU A 133 8.97 -9.28 -1.72
C LEU A 133 9.64 -10.64 -1.51
N HIS A 134 10.43 -11.06 -2.47
CA HIS A 134 11.16 -12.32 -2.42
C HIS A 134 12.63 -12.10 -2.75
N SER A 135 13.51 -12.57 -1.85
CA SER A 135 14.95 -12.69 -2.08
C SER A 135 15.44 -14.05 -1.58
N ALA A 136 16.30 -14.70 -2.36
CA ALA A 136 16.94 -15.95 -1.97
C ALA A 136 17.97 -15.78 -0.86
N THR A 137 18.61 -14.60 -0.77
CA THR A 137 19.65 -14.28 0.20
C THR A 137 19.06 -13.63 1.47
N GLN A 138 17.86 -13.04 1.36
CA GLN A 138 17.19 -12.33 2.44
C GLN A 138 15.72 -12.76 2.59
N PRO A 139 15.45 -14.03 2.93
CA PRO A 139 14.08 -14.59 2.98
C PRO A 139 13.18 -13.97 4.06
N ASP A 140 13.77 -13.23 4.99
CA ASP A 140 13.06 -12.59 6.08
C ASP A 140 12.45 -11.22 5.69
N VAL A 141 12.85 -10.65 4.55
CA VAL A 141 12.18 -9.47 3.97
C VAL A 141 10.83 -9.91 3.39
N MET A 142 9.74 -9.35 3.91
CA MET A 142 8.39 -9.82 3.61
C MET A 142 7.73 -9.02 2.50
N ARG A 143 7.66 -7.69 2.65
CA ARG A 143 6.80 -6.85 1.82
C ARG A 143 7.21 -5.39 1.81
N LEU A 144 6.77 -4.70 0.77
CA LEU A 144 6.73 -3.24 0.70
C LEU A 144 5.27 -2.79 0.74
N THR A 145 4.94 -1.89 1.66
CA THR A 145 3.60 -1.24 1.71
C THR A 145 3.76 0.25 1.49
N CYS A 146 3.11 0.80 0.46
CA CYS A 146 3.07 2.23 0.19
C CYS A 146 1.67 2.79 0.46
N ARG A 147 1.59 3.87 1.24
CA ARG A 147 0.37 4.57 1.65
C ARG A 147 0.27 5.92 0.97
N GLY A 148 -0.94 6.26 0.55
CA GLY A 148 -1.29 7.62 0.16
C GLY A 148 -1.42 8.54 1.37
N ALA A 149 -1.62 9.82 1.10
CA ALA A 149 -1.88 10.81 2.13
C ALA A 149 -3.12 10.46 2.97
N TRP A 150 -3.05 10.81 4.25
CA TRP A 150 -4.19 10.77 5.15
C TRP A 150 -5.27 11.71 4.66
N ALA A 151 -6.47 11.18 4.48
CA ALA A 151 -7.65 11.96 4.13
C ALA A 151 -8.91 11.27 4.64
N ASP A 152 -10.03 11.97 4.57
CA ASP A 152 -11.34 11.39 4.82
C ASP A 152 -11.62 10.25 3.83
N TYR A 153 -12.42 9.26 4.24
CA TYR A 153 -12.58 7.98 3.52
C TYR A 153 -12.85 8.13 2.01
N TYR A 154 -13.67 9.13 1.65
CA TYR A 154 -14.05 9.41 0.26
C TYR A 154 -12.97 10.15 -0.54
N ASP A 155 -12.11 10.91 0.15
CA ASP A 155 -11.03 11.69 -0.46
C ASP A 155 -9.70 10.94 -0.48
N ALA A 156 -9.55 9.90 0.35
CA ALA A 156 -8.35 9.09 0.42
C ALA A 156 -8.07 8.36 -0.91
N ARG A 157 -6.83 8.45 -1.38
CA ARG A 157 -6.36 7.88 -2.66
C ARG A 157 -5.22 6.90 -2.44
N PHE A 158 -5.13 5.90 -3.31
CA PHE A 158 -3.90 5.11 -3.42
C PHE A 158 -2.75 6.02 -3.85
N PRO A 159 -1.52 5.76 -3.40
CA PRO A 159 -0.37 6.52 -3.88
C PRO A 159 -0.15 6.21 -5.37
N SER A 160 0.14 7.25 -6.14
CA SER A 160 0.54 7.15 -7.55
C SER A 160 1.95 6.59 -7.70
N GLU A 161 2.31 6.15 -8.90
CA GLU A 161 3.68 5.73 -9.23
C GLU A 161 4.72 6.80 -8.86
N VAL A 162 4.42 8.07 -9.19
CA VAL A 162 5.31 9.21 -8.89
C VAL A 162 5.49 9.36 -7.39
N GLU A 163 4.41 9.28 -6.60
CA GLU A 163 4.48 9.39 -5.14
C GLU A 163 5.24 8.22 -4.51
N ILE A 164 5.06 7.00 -5.01
CA ILE A 164 5.82 5.82 -4.56
C ILE A 164 7.31 6.02 -4.82
N LYS A 165 7.68 6.39 -6.05
CA LYS A 165 9.08 6.63 -6.44
C LYS A 165 9.69 7.79 -5.64
N LEU A 166 8.94 8.86 -5.37
CA LEU A 166 9.39 9.97 -4.52
C LEU A 166 9.56 9.57 -3.05
N ALA A 167 8.68 8.71 -2.52
CA ALA A 167 8.80 8.24 -1.14
C ALA A 167 10.07 7.40 -0.95
N LEU A 168 10.34 6.47 -1.88
CA LEU A 168 11.51 5.58 -1.86
C LEU A 168 12.81 6.29 -2.24
N GLY A 169 12.75 7.24 -3.17
CA GLY A 169 13.92 7.95 -3.69
C GLY A 169 14.91 7.02 -4.39
N ASP A 170 16.20 7.23 -4.14
CA ASP A 170 17.29 6.40 -4.65
C ASP A 170 17.54 5.15 -3.79
N ILE A 171 16.83 5.00 -2.66
CA ILE A 171 17.02 3.90 -1.72
C ILE A 171 16.52 2.59 -2.32
N MET A 172 15.32 2.61 -2.89
CA MET A 172 14.73 1.47 -3.58
C MET A 172 14.21 1.89 -4.96
N VAL A 173 14.63 1.19 -6.01
CA VAL A 173 14.34 1.54 -7.40
C VAL A 173 13.73 0.34 -8.13
N PHE A 174 12.61 0.56 -8.81
CA PHE A 174 11.99 -0.44 -9.70
C PHE A 174 12.76 -0.54 -11.01
N LEU A 175 13.01 -1.76 -11.49
CA LEU A 175 13.76 -2.04 -12.72
C LEU A 175 12.85 -2.22 -13.96
#